data_AF-A0A9X1RK82-F1
#
_entry.id   AF-A0A9X1RK82-F1
#
_cell.length_a   1.000
_cell.length_b   1.000
_cell.length_c   1.000
_cell.angle_alpha   90.00
_cell.angle_beta   90.00
_cell.angle_gamma   90.00
#
_symmetry.space_group_name_H-M   'P 1'
#
loop_
_entity.id
_entity.type
_entity.pdbx_description
1 polymer ?
#
loop_
_entity_poly.entity_id
_entity_poly.type
_entity_poly.pdbx_seq_one_letter_code
_entity_poly.pdbx_strand_id
1 'polypeptide(L)'
;MARRHGSSQQQLFGWRRQLREAASGRSEADEVQFVPTAVDAVAPAPTAHRERKAVRRPDSGIIEIEVDGITIRAGRGADTAMIASIVRSSRP
;
A
#
# COMPACT_ATOMS: atom_id res chain seq x y z
N MET A 1 -5.50 11.13 7.55
CA MET A 1 -4.77 9.89 7.84
C MET A 1 -3.43 9.82 7.12
N ALA A 2 -3.36 9.74 5.78
CA ALA A 2 -2.09 9.62 5.04
C ALA A 2 -1.01 10.65 5.43
N ARG A 3 -1.33 11.95 5.29
CA ARG A 3 -0.41 13.06 5.67
C ARG A 3 -0.05 13.08 7.16
N ARG A 4 -0.92 12.56 8.01
CA ARG A 4 -0.74 12.53 9.48
C ARG A 4 0.16 11.37 9.93
N HIS A 5 0.36 10.37 9.08
CA HIS A 5 1.13 9.15 9.39
C HIS A 5 2.32 8.95 8.44
N GLY A 6 2.82 10.02 7.82
CA GLY A 6 3.98 9.96 6.90
C GLY A 6 3.72 9.18 5.60
N SER A 7 2.50 8.67 5.38
CA SER A 7 2.16 7.89 4.19
C SER A 7 1.77 8.82 3.04
N SER A 8 2.46 8.70 1.91
CA SER A 8 2.09 9.41 0.68
C SER A 8 0.81 8.83 0.08
N GLN A 9 -0.01 9.69 -0.55
CA GLN A 9 -1.19 9.23 -1.31
C GLN A 9 -0.81 8.19 -2.35
N GLN A 10 0.35 8.33 -3.00
CA GLN A 10 0.83 7.39 -4.01
C GLN A 10 1.10 5.99 -3.42
N GLN A 11 1.62 5.92 -2.19
CA GLN A 11 1.85 4.64 -1.49
C GLN A 11 0.53 3.95 -1.14
N LEU A 12 -0.46 4.71 -0.66
CA LEU A 12 -1.79 4.18 -0.39
C LEU A 12 -2.47 3.64 -1.66
N PHE A 13 -2.34 4.33 -2.79
CA PHE A 13 -2.86 3.84 -4.07
C PHE A 13 -2.16 2.54 -4.51
N GLY A 14 -0.84 2.46 -4.32
CA GLY A 14 -0.07 1.24 -4.55
C GLY A 14 -0.57 0.06 -3.73
N TRP A 15 -0.72 0.23 -2.41
CA TRP A 15 -1.22 -0.81 -1.51
C TRP A 15 -2.65 -1.24 -1.82
N ARG A 16 -3.55 -0.30 -2.13
CA ARG A 16 -4.94 -0.63 -2.52
C ARG A 16 -4.99 -1.50 -3.77
N ARG A 17 -4.14 -1.20 -4.75
CA ARG A 17 -4.06 -1.98 -5.98
C ARG A 17 -3.52 -3.38 -5.71
N GLN A 18 -2.42 -3.49 -4.96
CA GLN A 18 -1.84 -4.78 -4.58
C GLN A 18 -2.80 -5.65 -3.77
N LEU A 19 -3.58 -5.03 -2.88
CA LEU A 19 -4.59 -5.73 -2.09
C LEU A 19 -5.70 -6.32 -2.99
N ARG A 20 -6.18 -5.55 -3.99
CA ARG A 20 -7.16 -6.05 -4.97
C ARG A 20 -6.59 -7.17 -5.83
N GLU A 21 -5.38 -7.01 -6.34
CA GLU A 21 -4.69 -8.05 -7.13
C GLU A 21 -4.50 -9.34 -6.32
N ALA A 22 -4.16 -9.23 -5.03
CA ALA A 22 -4.06 -10.38 -4.13
C ALA A 22 -5.43 -10.98 -3.74
N ALA A 23 -6.49 -10.17 -3.73
CA ALA A 23 -7.86 -10.63 -3.50
C ALA A 23 -8.45 -11.33 -4.71
N SER A 24 -8.10 -10.94 -5.95
CA SER A 24 -8.54 -11.60 -7.18
C SER A 24 -8.11 -13.08 -7.30
N GLY A 25 -7.22 -13.56 -6.43
CA GLY A 25 -6.85 -14.98 -6.31
C GLY A 25 -7.50 -15.72 -5.14
N ARG A 26 -8.30 -15.04 -4.30
CA ARG A 26 -9.08 -15.65 -3.20
C ARG A 26 -10.54 -15.67 -3.61
N SER A 27 -11.11 -16.87 -3.77
CA SER A 27 -12.52 -17.06 -4.14
C SER A 27 -13.48 -16.26 -3.26
N GLU A 28 -14.41 -15.59 -3.94
CA GLU A 28 -15.77 -15.10 -3.63
C GLU A 28 -16.52 -15.75 -2.44
N ALA A 29 -15.95 -15.85 -1.24
CA ALA A 29 -16.60 -16.54 -0.12
C ALA A 29 -16.78 -15.70 1.15
N ASP A 30 -16.27 -14.46 1.20
CA ASP A 30 -16.54 -13.56 2.34
C ASP A 30 -16.38 -12.09 1.92
N GLU A 31 -17.19 -11.65 0.95
CA GLU A 31 -17.15 -10.28 0.47
C GLU A 31 -18.03 -9.39 1.35
N VAL A 32 -17.44 -8.79 2.39
CA VAL A 32 -18.05 -7.65 3.07
C VAL A 32 -18.14 -6.51 2.06
N GLN A 33 -19.32 -6.35 1.45
CA GLN A 33 -19.57 -5.38 0.40
C GLN A 33 -19.63 -3.97 0.99
N PHE A 34 -18.55 -3.20 0.82
CA PHE A 34 -18.56 -1.77 1.13
C PHE A 34 -19.37 -1.03 0.06
N VAL A 35 -20.64 -0.73 0.37
CA VAL A 35 -21.52 0.07 -0.51
C VAL A 35 -21.14 1.55 -0.39
N PRO A 36 -20.67 2.21 -1.46
CA PRO A 36 -20.44 3.65 -1.43
C PRO A 36 -21.81 4.35 -1.31
N THR A 37 -22.05 5.06 -0.22
CA THR A 37 -23.20 5.98 -0.12
C THR A 37 -22.79 7.29 -0.77
N ALA A 38 -23.33 7.57 -1.96
CA ALA A 38 -23.05 8.81 -2.68
C ALA A 38 -23.69 10.00 -1.97
N VAL A 39 -22.87 10.95 -1.55
CA VAL A 39 -23.29 12.35 -1.32
C VAL A 39 -22.95 13.14 -2.57
N ASP A 40 -23.93 13.84 -3.11
CA ASP A 40 -23.86 14.49 -4.43
C ASP A 40 -22.74 15.55 -4.45
N ALA A 41 -21.67 15.27 -5.20
CA ALA A 41 -20.57 16.20 -5.40
C ALA A 41 -20.25 16.26 -6.91
N VAL A 42 -20.44 17.46 -7.46
CA VAL A 42 -20.27 17.80 -8.89
C VAL A 42 -18.91 17.32 -9.43
N ALA A 43 -18.94 16.56 -10.53
CA ALA A 43 -17.78 15.91 -11.13
C ALA A 43 -16.86 16.88 -11.90
N PRO A 44 -15.52 16.84 -11.72
CA PRO A 44 -14.59 17.47 -12.63
C PRO A 44 -14.28 16.57 -13.86
N ALA A 45 -14.11 17.21 -15.01
CA ALA A 45 -13.97 16.61 -16.35
C ALA A 45 -12.70 15.76 -16.55
N PRO A 46 -12.70 14.78 -17.49
CA PRO A 46 -11.59 13.85 -17.68
C PRO A 46 -10.44 14.45 -18.52
N THR A 47 -9.20 14.34 -18.04
CA THR A 47 -7.98 14.71 -18.79
C THR A 47 -7.29 13.48 -19.39
N ALA A 48 -6.86 13.63 -20.65
CA ALA A 48 -6.30 12.61 -21.54
C ALA A 48 -5.14 11.75 -20.95
N HIS A 49 -5.15 10.47 -21.32
CA HIS A 49 -4.14 9.47 -20.96
C HIS A 49 -2.79 9.74 -21.63
N ARG A 50 -1.73 9.89 -20.82
CA ARG A 50 -0.33 9.92 -21.29
C ARG A 50 0.27 8.51 -21.18
N GLU A 51 0.72 7.97 -22.30
CA GLU A 51 1.43 6.68 -22.36
C GLU A 51 2.72 6.73 -21.52
N ARG A 52 2.85 5.79 -20.58
CA ARG A 52 4.00 5.71 -19.67
C ARG A 52 4.98 4.65 -20.16
N LYS A 53 6.13 5.13 -20.64
CA LYS A 53 7.36 4.39 -20.92
C LYS A 53 7.67 3.41 -19.78
N ALA A 54 7.96 2.15 -20.09
CA ALA A 54 8.29 1.11 -19.12
C ALA A 54 9.56 1.49 -18.33
N VAL A 55 9.36 1.99 -17.11
CA VAL A 55 10.42 2.20 -16.13
C VAL A 55 10.79 0.83 -15.56
N ARG A 56 12.08 0.49 -15.58
CA ARG A 56 12.62 -0.73 -14.95
C ARG A 56 12.03 -0.86 -13.54
N ARG A 57 11.46 -2.04 -13.25
CA ARG A 57 10.77 -2.33 -11.99
C ARG A 57 11.75 -2.11 -10.82
N PRO A 58 11.57 -1.10 -9.97
CA PRO A 58 12.24 -1.10 -8.67
C PRO A 58 11.72 -2.31 -7.91
N ASP A 59 12.59 -3.01 -7.18
CA ASP A 59 12.31 -4.24 -6.43
C ASP A 59 10.88 -4.29 -5.90
N SER A 60 10.01 -5.02 -6.61
CA SER A 60 8.55 -4.86 -6.51
C SER A 60 7.95 -5.58 -5.30
N GLY A 61 8.64 -5.55 -4.16
CA GLY A 61 8.26 -6.26 -2.94
C GLY A 61 9.04 -5.84 -1.70
N ILE A 62 9.63 -4.64 -1.69
CA ILE A 62 10.27 -4.10 -0.48
C ILE A 62 9.26 -3.24 0.30
N ILE A 63 9.11 -3.56 1.59
CA ILE A 63 8.36 -2.78 2.58
C ILE A 63 9.38 -1.99 3.40
N GLU A 64 9.15 -0.69 3.55
CA GLU A 64 9.94 0.17 4.43
C GLU A 64 9.17 0.44 5.74
N ILE A 65 9.82 0.26 6.88
CA ILE A 65 9.25 0.45 8.21
C ILE A 65 10.17 1.40 8.97
N GLU A 66 9.66 2.53 9.44
CA GLU A 66 10.39 3.49 10.27
C GLU A 66 9.95 3.36 11.74
N VAL A 67 10.90 3.16 12.64
CA VAL A 67 10.66 3.12 14.10
C VAL A 67 11.77 3.91 14.79
N ASP A 68 11.39 4.97 15.51
CA ASP A 68 12.33 5.80 16.30
C ASP A 68 13.57 6.28 15.49
N GLY A 69 13.35 6.65 14.22
CA GLY A 69 14.40 7.11 13.30
C GLY A 69 15.22 6.00 12.63
N ILE A 70 14.91 4.73 12.92
CA ILE A 70 15.52 3.56 12.28
C ILE A 70 14.65 3.09 11.12
N THR A 71 15.23 3.04 9.91
CA THR A 71 14.56 2.54 8.70
C THR A 71 14.91 1.08 8.45
N ILE A 72 13.89 0.22 8.47
CA ILE A 72 13.97 -1.21 8.19
C ILE A 72 13.41 -1.45 6.78
N ARG A 73 14.17 -2.15 5.93
CA ARG A 73 13.74 -2.54 4.57
C ARG A 73 13.56 -4.06 4.49
N ALA A 74 12.34 -4.51 4.24
CA ALA A 74 11.98 -5.91 4.17
C ALA A 74 11.58 -6.29 2.75
N GLY A 75 12.40 -7.09 2.08
CA GLY A 75 12.08 -7.65 0.76
C GLY A 75 11.07 -8.80 0.82
N ARG A 76 10.68 -9.29 -0.36
CA ARG A 76 9.79 -10.45 -0.48
C ARG A 76 10.41 -11.68 0.20
N GLY A 77 9.66 -12.33 1.09
CA GLY A 77 10.13 -13.51 1.83
C GLY A 77 11.03 -13.19 3.03
N ALA A 78 11.17 -11.92 3.41
CA ALA A 78 11.86 -11.55 4.64
C ALA A 78 11.18 -12.19 5.86
N ASP A 79 11.98 -12.66 6.80
CA ASP A 79 11.50 -13.35 7.99
C ASP A 79 10.71 -12.39 8.88
N THR A 80 9.40 -12.64 8.96
CA THR A 80 8.47 -11.86 9.77
C THR A 80 8.80 -11.89 11.27
N ALA A 81 9.32 -13.00 11.80
CA ALA A 81 9.69 -13.12 13.20
C ALA A 81 10.91 -12.26 13.53
N MET A 82 11.89 -12.23 12.62
CA MET A 82 13.06 -11.37 12.73
C MET A 82 12.66 -9.89 12.67
N ILE A 83 11.86 -9.49 11.67
CA ILE A 83 11.37 -8.10 11.54
C ILE A 83 10.61 -7.67 12.79
N ALA A 84 9.68 -8.51 13.28
CA ALA A 84 8.91 -8.21 14.47
C ALA A 84 9.77 -8.06 15.72
N SER A 85 10.87 -8.82 15.82
CA SER A 85 11.81 -8.74 16.94
C SER A 85 12.61 -7.45 16.91
N ILE A 86 13.09 -7.03 15.73
CA ILE A 86 13.76 -5.74 15.54
C ILE A 86 12.82 -4.59 15.93
N VAL A 87 11.58 -4.61 15.44
CA VAL A 87 10.57 -3.57 15.72
C VAL A 87 10.19 -3.51 17.20
N ARG A 88 10.21 -4.64 17.91
CA ARG A 88 9.99 -4.66 19.37
C ARG A 88 11.19 -4.13 20.13
N SER A 89 12.41 -4.47 19.70
CA SER A 89 13.64 -4.02 20.33
C SER A 89 13.94 -2.54 20.10
N SER A 90 13.40 -1.94 19.03
CA SER A 90 13.59 -0.53 18.74
C SER A 90 12.65 0.38 19.52
N ARG A 91 11.58 -0.17 20.14
CA ARG A 91 10.69 0.58 21.02
C ARG A 91 11.36 0.77 22.40
N PRO A 92 11.34 1.99 22.97
CA PRO A 92 11.85 2.26 24.32
C PRO A 92 11.00 1.61 25.41
#